data_AF-A0AB32ULX9-F1
#
_entry.id   AF-A0AB32ULX9-F1
#
_cell.length_a   1.000
_cell.length_b   1.000
_cell.length_c   1.000
_cell.angle_alpha   90.00
_cell.angle_beta   90.00
_cell.angle_gamma   90.00
#
_symmetry.space_group_name_H-M   'P 1'
#
loop_
_entity.id
_entity.type
_entity.pdbx_description
1 polymer ?
#
loop_
_entity_poly.entity_id
_entity_poly.type
_entity_poly.pdbx_seq_one_letter_code
_entity_poly.pdbx_strand_id
1 'polypeptide(L)'
;MRFHATTISRVSQLKNRAPVLFQSSQLRSNHQKRCNFGIAFDIDGVILRGRVPIGGSPQALRRLYGDSGELKVPYLFLTNGGGVPETKRAKELSELLGVNILPSQVVQGHSPFRNLLKKFENELIIATGKGNPALVMSEYGFKKVLSLEEYASYFEIIDPVSQYKRWTTAPVSDRKTPAVPRYDVFSERIKAAFVVSDPVDWGRDIQVLCDILRSGGLPGDANRNQPPLYFAADDLEYQAAFPSERLGLGAFRIALESIFNIINPKGLEYVSYGKPNPFVFKNAEAILSQLQSSSCIDHSENNGVSGSHPFETLYMIGDNPSVDVKGARQVFSEEKIIMQNFQQTWLLTLLRRQ
;
A
#
# COMPACT_ATOMS: atom_id res chain seq x y z
N MET A 1 95.13 24.76 35.67
CA MET A 1 95.11 24.96 34.20
C MET A 1 95.32 23.58 33.57
N ARG A 2 94.39 23.14 32.72
CA ARG A 2 94.12 21.73 32.41
C ARG A 2 95.03 21.15 31.31
N PHE A 3 95.27 19.85 31.45
CA PHE A 3 96.31 19.01 30.84
C PHE A 3 95.98 18.41 29.47
N HIS A 4 97.05 17.95 28.82
CA HIS A 4 97.21 17.08 27.64
C HIS A 4 96.27 15.87 27.50
N ALA A 5 96.07 15.38 26.26
CA ALA A 5 96.75 14.20 25.70
C ALA A 5 95.94 13.48 24.60
N THR A 6 96.69 12.84 23.71
CA THR A 6 96.38 12.13 22.46
C THR A 6 95.85 10.69 22.67
N THR A 7 95.18 10.12 21.66
CA THR A 7 95.31 8.72 21.12
C THR A 7 94.04 7.82 21.07
N ILE A 8 93.71 7.41 19.83
CA ILE A 8 93.15 6.15 19.24
C ILE A 8 92.61 5.02 20.15
N SER A 9 91.44 4.44 19.82
CA SER A 9 91.15 2.97 19.82
C SER A 9 89.81 2.68 19.09
N ARG A 10 89.76 1.82 18.05
CA ARG A 10 89.46 0.36 17.96
C ARG A 10 87.98 -0.03 17.71
N VAL A 11 87.83 -1.00 16.81
CA VAL A 11 86.62 -1.64 16.27
C VAL A 11 86.01 -2.64 17.27
N SER A 12 84.67 -2.79 17.27
CA SER A 12 84.01 -4.07 17.60
C SER A 12 82.63 -4.22 16.95
N GLN A 13 82.40 -5.39 16.35
CA GLN A 13 81.18 -5.90 15.73
C GLN A 13 80.01 -6.11 16.73
N LEU A 14 78.76 -6.18 16.25
CA LEU A 14 77.88 -7.38 16.31
C LEU A 14 76.36 -7.09 16.09
N LYS A 15 75.80 -7.83 15.12
CA LYS A 15 74.54 -8.62 15.10
C LYS A 15 73.15 -7.95 15.08
N ASN A 16 72.52 -8.12 13.90
CA ASN A 16 71.18 -8.70 13.62
C ASN A 16 69.97 -8.33 14.49
N ARG A 17 69.00 -7.61 13.89
CA ARG A 17 67.56 -7.91 13.99
C ARG A 17 66.86 -7.68 12.64
N ALA A 18 65.94 -8.58 12.31
CA ALA A 18 65.24 -8.80 11.04
C ALA A 18 64.31 -7.64 10.61
N PRO A 19 63.91 -7.55 9.31
CA PRO A 19 63.04 -6.48 8.83
C PRO A 19 61.59 -6.74 9.25
N VAL A 20 60.96 -5.72 9.84
CA VAL A 20 59.50 -5.72 10.05
C VAL A 20 58.85 -5.36 8.72
N LEU A 21 57.99 -6.25 8.24
CA LEU A 21 57.21 -6.10 7.02
C LEU A 21 56.44 -4.78 6.99
N PHE A 22 56.47 -4.12 5.83
CA PHE A 22 55.48 -3.14 5.42
C PHE A 22 54.08 -3.76 5.52
N GLN A 23 53.26 -3.30 6.46
CA GLN A 23 51.81 -3.49 6.39
C GLN A 23 51.25 -2.46 5.43
N SER A 24 50.69 -2.98 4.33
CA SER A 24 49.88 -2.23 3.39
C SER A 24 48.71 -1.57 4.12
N SER A 25 48.48 -0.29 3.80
CA SER A 25 47.27 0.42 4.17
C SER A 25 46.05 -0.35 3.67
N GLN A 26 45.27 -0.93 4.59
CA GLN A 26 43.96 -1.47 4.28
C GLN A 26 43.07 -0.32 3.79
N LEU A 27 42.77 -0.33 2.49
CA LEU A 27 41.64 0.37 1.91
C LEU A 27 40.39 -0.09 2.66
N ARG A 28 39.82 0.78 3.50
CA ARG A 28 38.49 0.55 4.07
C ARG A 28 37.52 0.55 2.90
N SER A 29 37.03 -0.63 2.51
CA SER A 29 35.85 -0.71 1.65
C SER A 29 34.71 -0.05 2.41
N ASN A 30 34.17 1.02 1.84
CA ASN A 30 33.00 1.71 2.35
C ASN A 30 31.78 0.84 2.01
N HIS A 31 31.63 -0.31 2.67
CA HIS A 31 30.40 -1.08 2.56
C HIS A 31 29.29 -0.24 3.19
N GLN A 32 28.43 0.31 2.35
CA GLN A 32 27.24 1.03 2.74
C GLN A 32 26.42 0.09 3.64
N LYS A 33 26.40 0.39 4.93
CA LYS A 33 25.83 -0.49 5.96
C LYS A 33 24.34 -0.66 5.66
N ARG A 34 23.93 -1.87 5.30
CA ARG A 34 22.53 -2.23 5.02
C ARG A 34 21.65 -1.79 6.19
N CYS A 35 20.60 -0.99 5.92
CA CYS A 35 19.63 -0.64 6.95
C CYS A 35 18.95 -1.92 7.46
N ASN A 36 19.12 -2.24 8.74
CA ASN A 36 18.55 -3.43 9.37
C ASN A 36 17.05 -3.27 9.71
N PHE A 37 16.42 -2.17 9.30
CA PHE A 37 15.01 -1.92 9.55
C PHE A 37 14.27 -1.36 8.33
N GLY A 38 12.95 -1.57 8.31
CA GLY A 38 12.02 -1.03 7.34
C GLY A 38 10.84 -0.32 8.00
N ILE A 39 10.16 0.56 7.27
CA ILE A 39 9.04 1.36 7.79
C ILE A 39 7.80 1.23 6.89
N ALA A 40 6.65 0.93 7.49
CA ALA A 40 5.34 1.07 6.86
C ALA A 40 4.63 2.27 7.48
N PHE A 41 4.21 3.22 6.64
CA PHE A 41 3.45 4.40 7.06
C PHE A 41 1.99 4.25 6.66
N ASP A 42 1.05 4.45 7.57
CA ASP A 42 -0.28 4.86 7.13
C ASP A 42 -0.23 6.24 6.48
N ILE A 43 -1.24 6.58 5.69
CA ILE A 43 -1.32 7.86 4.99
C ILE A 43 -2.22 8.83 5.74
N ASP A 44 -3.50 8.50 5.84
CA ASP A 44 -4.51 9.39 6.42
C ASP A 44 -4.28 9.51 7.93
N GLY A 45 -4.27 10.72 8.47
CA GLY A 45 -4.01 10.98 9.89
C GLY A 45 -2.53 10.88 10.30
N VAL A 46 -1.67 10.30 9.47
CA VAL A 46 -0.22 10.15 9.72
C VAL A 46 0.62 11.06 8.83
N ILE A 47 0.59 10.84 7.52
CA ILE A 47 1.40 11.58 6.54
C ILE A 47 0.62 12.77 5.99
N LEU A 48 -0.67 12.58 5.72
CA LEU A 48 -1.58 13.55 5.15
C LEU A 48 -2.87 13.66 5.96
N ARG A 49 -3.49 14.85 5.96
CA ARG A 49 -4.89 15.07 6.32
C ARG A 49 -5.60 15.60 5.07
N GLY A 50 -6.34 14.73 4.39
CA GLY A 50 -6.82 15.02 3.04
C GLY A 50 -5.64 15.19 2.08
N ARG A 51 -5.45 16.40 1.54
CA ARG A 51 -4.31 16.74 0.66
C ARG A 51 -3.20 17.54 1.34
N VAL A 52 -3.32 17.80 2.64
CA VAL A 52 -2.37 18.64 3.37
C VAL A 52 -1.39 17.76 4.13
N PRO A 53 -0.07 17.88 3.91
CA PRO A 53 0.92 17.19 4.73
C PRO A 53 0.78 17.53 6.21
N ILE A 54 0.83 16.51 7.06
CA ILE A 54 0.74 16.68 8.51
C ILE A 54 2.10 17.02 9.08
N GLY A 55 2.18 18.17 9.76
CA GLY A 55 3.36 18.59 10.52
C GLY A 55 4.64 18.58 9.66
N GLY A 56 5.63 17.81 10.11
CA GLY A 56 6.93 17.69 9.44
C GLY A 56 7.06 16.50 8.49
N SER A 57 5.97 15.88 8.03
CA SER A 57 6.01 14.65 7.22
C SER A 57 6.90 14.76 5.96
N PRO A 58 6.95 15.89 5.22
CA PRO A 58 7.88 16.03 4.09
C PRO A 58 9.35 16.01 4.53
N GLN A 59 9.70 16.71 5.61
CA GLN A 59 11.06 16.77 6.15
C GLN A 59 11.51 15.40 6.69
N ALA A 60 10.56 14.69 7.32
CA ALA A 60 10.71 13.34 7.82
C ALA A 60 11.07 12.36 6.69
N LEU A 61 10.28 12.34 5.62
CA LEU A 61 10.51 11.44 4.48
C LEU A 61 11.79 11.78 3.73
N ARG A 62 12.14 13.07 3.56
CA ARG A 62 13.42 13.46 2.91
C ARG A 62 14.65 12.86 3.59
N ARG A 63 14.61 12.65 4.91
CA ARG A 63 15.72 12.03 5.65
C ARG A 63 15.88 10.53 5.41
N LEU A 64 14.90 9.89 4.76
CA LEU A 64 14.98 8.50 4.35
C LEU A 64 15.72 8.33 3.01
N TYR A 65 16.11 9.44 2.38
CA TYR A 65 16.89 9.49 1.14
C TYR A 65 18.31 9.98 1.42
N GLY A 66 19.26 9.54 0.60
CA GLY A 66 20.62 10.05 0.56
C GLY A 66 20.74 11.35 -0.23
N ASP A 67 21.93 11.95 -0.22
CA ASP A 67 22.20 13.23 -0.91
C ASP A 67 22.05 13.11 -2.44
N SER A 68 22.25 11.91 -3.01
CA SER A 68 22.01 11.63 -4.43
C SER A 68 20.55 11.24 -4.76
N GLY A 69 19.64 11.31 -3.79
CA GLY A 69 18.21 11.05 -3.99
C GLY A 69 17.83 9.57 -4.03
N GLU A 70 18.76 8.68 -3.75
CA GLU A 70 18.54 7.25 -3.56
C GLU A 70 17.86 6.96 -2.22
N LEU A 71 17.03 5.91 -2.19
CA LEU A 71 16.36 5.49 -0.97
C LEU A 71 17.36 4.82 -0.02
N LYS A 72 17.64 5.47 1.12
CA LYS A 72 18.56 4.95 2.15
C LYS A 72 17.86 3.98 3.09
N VAL A 73 16.63 4.30 3.50
CA VAL A 73 15.83 3.49 4.44
C VAL A 73 14.61 2.93 3.70
N PRO A 74 14.48 1.60 3.54
CA PRO A 74 13.31 1.01 2.91
C PRO A 74 12.02 1.39 3.62
N TYR A 75 11.08 1.99 2.88
CA TYR A 75 9.75 2.27 3.40
C TYR A 75 8.68 2.09 2.33
N LEU A 76 7.46 1.87 2.79
CA LEU A 76 6.24 1.91 1.98
C LEU A 76 5.10 2.62 2.71
N PHE A 77 4.09 2.99 1.95
CA PHE A 77 2.79 3.42 2.45
C PHE A 77 1.83 2.23 2.48
N LEU A 78 1.13 2.05 3.60
CA LEU A 78 0.18 0.97 3.85
C LEU A 78 -1.16 1.57 4.31
N THR A 79 -2.07 1.76 3.37
CA THR A 79 -3.37 2.40 3.62
C THR A 79 -4.53 1.48 3.26
N ASN A 80 -5.62 1.56 4.03
CA ASN A 80 -6.90 0.94 3.66
C ASN A 80 -7.68 1.79 2.64
N GLY A 81 -7.27 3.05 2.44
CA GLY A 81 -7.80 3.92 1.39
C GLY A 81 -7.45 3.42 -0.01
N GLY A 82 -8.11 3.98 -1.02
CA GLY A 82 -8.02 3.45 -2.38
C GLY A 82 -8.81 4.26 -3.41
N GLY A 83 -8.95 3.65 -4.59
CA GLY A 83 -9.84 4.09 -5.66
C GLY A 83 -9.11 4.60 -6.89
N VAL A 84 -7.77 4.68 -6.87
CA VAL A 84 -6.95 5.02 -8.04
C VAL A 84 -5.77 4.07 -8.11
N PRO A 85 -5.15 3.86 -9.29
CA PRO A 85 -3.97 3.01 -9.39
C PRO A 85 -2.80 3.51 -8.54
N GLU A 86 -1.95 2.59 -8.08
CA GLU A 86 -0.79 2.94 -7.24
C GLU A 86 0.17 3.90 -7.97
N THR A 87 0.25 3.80 -9.30
CA THR A 87 1.03 4.71 -10.16
C THR A 87 0.58 6.16 -10.00
N LYS A 88 -0.73 6.40 -10.07
CA LYS A 88 -1.34 7.72 -9.88
C LYS A 88 -1.18 8.20 -8.44
N ARG A 89 -1.39 7.31 -7.47
CA ARG A 89 -1.26 7.67 -6.04
C ARG A 89 0.19 8.00 -5.66
N ALA A 90 1.16 7.24 -6.14
CA ALA A 90 2.58 7.49 -5.91
C ALA A 90 3.02 8.84 -6.48
N LYS A 91 2.53 9.21 -7.67
CA LYS A 91 2.78 10.53 -8.27
C LYS A 91 2.20 11.66 -7.40
N GLU A 92 0.95 11.54 -6.97
CA GLU A 92 0.32 12.53 -6.08
C GLU A 92 1.10 12.67 -4.76
N LEU A 93 1.47 11.56 -4.13
CA LEU A 93 2.26 11.59 -2.89
C LEU A 93 3.63 12.23 -3.12
N SER A 94 4.27 11.96 -4.27
CA SER A 94 5.57 12.56 -4.61
C SER A 94 5.48 14.08 -4.70
N GLU A 95 4.44 14.59 -5.37
CA GLU A 95 4.18 16.02 -5.52
C GLU A 95 3.91 16.69 -4.15
N LEU A 96 3.08 16.06 -3.30
CA LEU A 96 2.72 16.61 -1.99
C LEU A 96 3.87 16.59 -0.97
N LEU A 97 4.75 15.58 -1.05
CA LEU A 97 5.77 15.32 -0.02
C LEU A 97 7.17 15.76 -0.47
N GLY A 98 7.35 16.09 -1.75
CA GLY A 98 8.61 16.58 -2.31
C GLY A 98 9.73 15.53 -2.28
N VAL A 99 9.38 14.25 -2.47
CA VAL A 99 10.29 13.11 -2.57
C VAL A 99 9.81 12.18 -3.68
N ASN A 100 10.72 11.43 -4.32
CA ASN A 100 10.36 10.50 -5.38
C ASN A 100 9.81 9.18 -4.79
N ILE A 101 8.50 8.99 -4.86
CA ILE A 101 7.82 7.77 -4.36
C ILE A 101 7.49 6.88 -5.55
N LEU A 102 7.97 5.64 -5.48
CA LEU A 102 7.69 4.63 -6.51
C LEU A 102 6.32 3.98 -6.31
N PRO A 103 5.64 3.51 -7.37
CA PRO A 103 4.40 2.76 -7.25
C PRO A 103 4.53 1.51 -6.37
N SER A 104 5.70 0.86 -6.37
CA SER A 104 6.01 -0.29 -5.50
C SER A 104 6.05 0.05 -4.01
N GLN A 105 6.19 1.32 -3.65
CA GLN A 105 6.14 1.80 -2.28
C GLN A 105 4.71 2.15 -1.83
N VAL A 106 3.68 1.95 -2.65
CA VAL A 106 2.29 2.28 -2.31
C VAL A 106 1.46 1.01 -2.28
N VAL A 107 0.91 0.69 -1.10
CA VAL A 107 -0.01 -0.42 -0.89
C VAL A 107 -1.33 0.14 -0.41
N GLN A 108 -2.35 0.00 -1.25
CA GLN A 108 -3.72 0.45 -1.02
C GLN A 108 -4.61 -0.74 -0.66
N GLY A 109 -5.82 -0.49 -0.13
CA GLY A 109 -6.72 -1.56 0.29
C GLY A 109 -7.03 -2.58 -0.83
N HIS A 110 -7.04 -2.11 -2.07
CA HIS A 110 -7.31 -2.95 -3.25
C HIS A 110 -6.06 -3.65 -3.82
N SER A 111 -4.83 -3.31 -3.41
CA SER A 111 -3.60 -3.93 -3.94
C SER A 111 -3.58 -5.47 -3.83
N PRO A 112 -4.11 -6.10 -2.77
CA PRO A 112 -4.25 -7.56 -2.69
C PRO A 112 -5.11 -8.20 -3.78
N PHE A 113 -5.99 -7.46 -4.47
CA PHE A 113 -6.83 -8.00 -5.54
C PHE A 113 -6.00 -8.52 -6.73
N ARG A 114 -4.74 -8.07 -6.91
CA ARG A 114 -3.79 -8.65 -7.87
C ARG A 114 -3.66 -10.18 -7.72
N ASN A 115 -3.79 -10.69 -6.50
CA ASN A 115 -3.70 -12.13 -6.22
C ASN A 115 -4.90 -12.93 -6.75
N LEU A 116 -6.00 -12.26 -7.07
CA LEU A 116 -7.22 -12.86 -7.61
C LEU A 116 -7.22 -12.88 -9.16
N LEU A 117 -6.21 -12.29 -9.81
CA LEU A 117 -6.10 -12.24 -11.26
C LEU A 117 -6.19 -13.64 -11.89
N LYS A 118 -5.42 -14.61 -11.38
CA LYS A 118 -5.42 -15.98 -11.92
C LYS A 118 -6.80 -16.63 -11.96
N LYS A 119 -7.71 -16.22 -11.07
CA LYS A 119 -9.06 -16.76 -10.96
C LYS A 119 -10.05 -16.07 -11.91
N PHE A 120 -9.84 -14.79 -12.22
CA PHE A 120 -10.84 -13.95 -12.89
C PHE A 120 -10.30 -13.16 -14.08
N GLU A 121 -9.09 -13.44 -14.57
CA GLU A 121 -8.42 -12.66 -15.62
C GLU A 121 -9.31 -12.41 -16.83
N ASN A 122 -9.98 -13.45 -17.33
CA ASN A 122 -10.83 -13.39 -18.52
C ASN A 122 -12.34 -13.42 -18.20
N GLU A 123 -12.70 -13.29 -16.93
CA GLU A 123 -14.09 -13.32 -16.48
C GLU A 123 -14.66 -11.91 -16.39
N LEU A 124 -15.95 -11.73 -16.72
CA LEU A 124 -16.61 -10.45 -16.53
C LEU A 124 -16.80 -10.14 -15.05
N ILE A 125 -16.18 -9.06 -14.57
CA ILE A 125 -16.24 -8.61 -13.18
C ILE A 125 -16.72 -7.17 -13.09
N ILE A 126 -17.37 -6.83 -11.96
CA ILE A 126 -17.71 -5.44 -11.65
C ILE A 126 -16.78 -4.88 -10.58
N ALA A 127 -16.47 -3.60 -10.71
CA ALA A 127 -15.69 -2.85 -9.73
C ALA A 127 -16.45 -1.59 -9.31
N THR A 128 -16.59 -1.34 -8.01
CA THR A 128 -17.23 -0.12 -7.48
C THR A 128 -16.37 0.60 -6.45
N GLY A 129 -16.70 1.87 -6.22
CA GLY A 129 -15.98 2.78 -5.35
C GLY A 129 -15.64 4.12 -6.01
N LYS A 130 -15.19 5.09 -5.21
CA LYS A 130 -14.70 6.39 -5.67
C LYS A 130 -13.46 6.27 -6.56
N GLY A 131 -13.18 7.33 -7.32
CA GLY A 131 -12.03 7.38 -8.22
C GLY A 131 -12.29 6.66 -9.54
N ASN A 132 -11.45 5.69 -9.88
CA ASN A 132 -11.56 4.89 -11.11
C ASN A 132 -11.30 3.39 -10.80
N PRO A 133 -12.27 2.71 -10.17
CA PRO A 133 -12.10 1.32 -9.74
C PRO A 133 -11.92 0.35 -10.92
N ALA A 134 -12.55 0.61 -12.06
CA ALA A 134 -12.38 -0.22 -13.26
C ALA A 134 -10.95 -0.13 -13.83
N LEU A 135 -10.35 1.07 -13.84
CA LEU A 135 -8.96 1.25 -14.24
C LEU A 135 -7.98 0.53 -13.31
N VAL A 136 -8.21 0.60 -11.98
CA VAL A 136 -7.40 -0.14 -10.99
C VAL A 136 -7.34 -1.63 -11.33
N MET A 137 -8.50 -2.24 -11.52
CA MET A 137 -8.58 -3.67 -11.85
C MET A 137 -7.96 -3.98 -13.22
N SER A 138 -8.15 -3.10 -14.20
CA SER A 138 -7.55 -3.28 -15.54
C SER A 138 -6.02 -3.22 -15.49
N GLU A 139 -5.42 -2.32 -14.70
CA GLU A 139 -3.96 -2.25 -14.49
C GLU A 139 -3.40 -3.47 -13.75
N TYR A 140 -4.23 -4.15 -12.95
CA TYR A 140 -3.87 -5.45 -12.35
C TYR A 140 -3.91 -6.60 -13.36
N GLY A 141 -4.42 -6.37 -14.58
CA GLY A 141 -4.43 -7.32 -15.67
C GLY A 141 -5.79 -7.98 -15.94
N PHE A 142 -6.84 -7.66 -15.17
CA PHE A 142 -8.19 -8.17 -15.42
C PHE A 142 -8.67 -7.63 -16.78
N LYS A 143 -9.11 -8.52 -17.67
CA LYS A 143 -9.40 -8.18 -19.06
C LYS A 143 -10.82 -7.66 -19.25
N LYS A 144 -11.79 -8.18 -18.48
CA LYS A 144 -13.22 -7.88 -18.64
C LYS A 144 -13.77 -7.18 -17.41
N VAL A 145 -13.53 -5.87 -17.33
CA VAL A 145 -13.93 -5.05 -16.17
C VAL A 145 -14.94 -3.99 -16.59
N LEU A 146 -16.02 -3.87 -15.82
CA LEU A 146 -16.94 -2.74 -15.85
C LEU A 146 -16.95 -2.04 -14.50
N SER A 147 -17.08 -0.71 -14.49
CA SER A 147 -17.48 -0.04 -13.25
C SER A 147 -18.94 -0.37 -12.96
N LEU A 148 -19.35 -0.36 -11.69
CA LEU A 148 -20.76 -0.56 -11.35
C LEU A 148 -21.65 0.52 -11.98
N GLU A 149 -21.17 1.76 -12.04
CA GLU A 149 -21.85 2.86 -12.74
C GLU A 149 -22.03 2.59 -14.24
N GLU A 150 -20.98 2.12 -14.93
CA GLU A 150 -21.06 1.74 -16.34
C GLU A 150 -22.04 0.59 -16.53
N TYR A 151 -21.96 -0.45 -15.68
CA TYR A 151 -22.88 -1.58 -15.72
C TYR A 151 -24.35 -1.14 -15.54
N ALA A 152 -24.62 -0.31 -14.54
CA ALA A 152 -25.96 0.20 -14.27
C ALA A 152 -26.51 1.06 -15.42
N SER A 153 -25.64 1.79 -16.14
CA SER A 153 -26.05 2.64 -17.26
C SER A 153 -26.67 1.88 -18.44
N TYR A 154 -26.44 0.57 -18.54
CA TYR A 154 -27.03 -0.29 -19.56
C TYR A 154 -28.47 -0.71 -19.25
N PHE A 155 -28.97 -0.42 -18.05
CA PHE A 155 -30.33 -0.77 -17.61
C PHE A 155 -31.10 0.51 -17.24
N GLU A 156 -32.12 0.85 -18.02
CA GLU A 156 -32.84 2.13 -17.90
C GLU A 156 -33.44 2.39 -16.50
N ILE A 157 -33.90 1.33 -15.82
CA ILE A 157 -34.69 1.43 -14.58
C ILE A 157 -34.06 0.70 -13.38
N ILE A 158 -32.80 0.26 -13.49
CA ILE A 158 -32.13 -0.47 -12.38
C ILE A 158 -31.90 0.42 -11.15
N ASP A 159 -31.80 1.73 -11.36
CA ASP A 159 -31.74 2.74 -10.32
C ASP A 159 -33.00 3.63 -10.38
N PRO A 160 -34.04 3.32 -9.58
CA PRO A 160 -35.35 3.98 -9.67
C PRO A 160 -35.31 5.46 -9.27
N VAL A 161 -34.25 5.88 -8.57
CA VAL A 161 -34.07 7.27 -8.11
C VAL A 161 -33.00 8.02 -8.91
N SER A 162 -32.48 7.42 -10.00
CA SER A 162 -31.47 8.01 -10.89
C SER A 162 -31.84 9.41 -11.39
N GLN A 163 -33.13 9.65 -11.65
CA GLN A 163 -33.65 10.95 -12.08
C GLN A 163 -33.40 12.11 -11.09
N TYR A 164 -33.19 11.81 -9.80
CA TYR A 164 -32.92 12.81 -8.77
C TYR A 164 -31.42 13.09 -8.59
N LYS A 165 -30.54 12.34 -9.26
CA LYS A 165 -29.08 12.38 -9.09
C LYS A 165 -28.47 13.40 -10.04
N ARG A 166 -28.57 14.68 -9.70
CA ARG A 166 -28.12 15.80 -10.55
C ARG A 166 -26.59 15.90 -10.71
N TRP A 167 -25.82 15.12 -9.95
CA TRP A 167 -24.35 15.10 -9.96
C TRP A 167 -23.75 14.10 -10.96
N THR A 168 -24.54 13.19 -11.52
CA THR A 168 -24.09 12.29 -12.61
C THR A 168 -24.14 13.09 -13.92
N THR A 169 -23.09 13.88 -14.17
CA THR A 169 -23.02 14.81 -15.29
C THR A 169 -23.07 14.12 -16.65
N ALA A 170 -24.26 14.10 -17.26
CA ALA A 170 -24.51 14.75 -18.54
C ALA A 170 -25.92 15.39 -18.49
N PRO A 171 -26.13 16.60 -19.02
CA PRO A 171 -27.48 17.17 -19.16
C PRO A 171 -28.38 16.20 -19.92
N VAL A 172 -29.69 16.21 -19.62
CA VAL A 172 -30.69 15.27 -20.18
C VAL A 172 -30.69 15.25 -21.72
N SER A 173 -30.24 16.32 -22.37
CA SER A 173 -30.07 16.43 -23.84
C SER A 173 -28.84 15.69 -24.40
N ASP A 174 -27.86 15.34 -23.56
CA ASP A 174 -26.60 14.66 -23.90
C ASP A 174 -26.58 13.21 -23.39
N ARG A 175 -27.73 12.64 -23.03
CA ARG A 175 -27.89 11.18 -22.89
C ARG A 175 -27.70 10.56 -24.28
N LYS A 176 -26.44 10.47 -24.71
CA LYS A 176 -26.02 9.60 -25.79
C LYS A 176 -26.64 8.25 -25.48
N THR A 177 -27.28 7.64 -26.48
CA THR A 177 -27.62 6.21 -26.44
C THR A 177 -26.51 5.47 -25.73
N PRO A 178 -26.81 4.57 -24.75
CA PRO A 178 -25.78 3.84 -24.04
C PRO A 178 -24.78 3.33 -25.07
N ALA A 179 -23.50 3.69 -24.91
CA ALA A 179 -22.47 3.20 -25.82
C ALA A 179 -22.65 1.69 -25.90
N VAL A 180 -22.62 1.11 -27.10
CA VAL A 180 -22.83 -0.33 -27.28
C VAL A 180 -21.95 -1.05 -26.26
N PRO A 181 -22.53 -1.88 -25.36
CA PRO A 181 -21.77 -2.51 -24.30
C PRO A 181 -20.53 -3.21 -24.86
N ARG A 182 -19.38 -3.00 -24.22
CA ARG A 182 -18.13 -3.70 -24.60
C ARG A 182 -18.25 -5.23 -24.46
N TYR A 183 -19.20 -5.66 -23.63
CA TYR A 183 -19.53 -7.05 -23.33
C TYR A 183 -21.05 -7.19 -23.35
N ASP A 184 -21.58 -8.37 -23.68
CA ASP A 184 -23.01 -8.61 -23.65
C ASP A 184 -23.52 -8.73 -22.21
N VAL A 185 -23.75 -7.58 -21.57
CA VAL A 185 -24.21 -7.47 -20.17
C VAL A 185 -25.61 -8.05 -19.93
N PHE A 186 -26.34 -8.39 -21.00
CA PHE A 186 -27.69 -8.96 -20.94
C PHE A 186 -27.69 -10.50 -20.95
N SER A 187 -26.59 -11.13 -21.37
CA SER A 187 -26.47 -12.60 -21.38
C SER A 187 -25.28 -13.12 -20.57
N GLU A 188 -24.20 -12.33 -20.47
CA GLU A 188 -23.00 -12.70 -19.75
C GLU A 188 -23.13 -12.41 -18.25
N ARG A 189 -22.81 -13.41 -17.42
CA ARG A 189 -22.87 -13.30 -15.95
C ARG A 189 -21.63 -12.62 -15.39
N ILE A 190 -21.86 -11.68 -14.48
CA ILE A 190 -20.84 -11.17 -13.57
C ILE A 190 -20.34 -12.32 -12.67
N LYS A 191 -19.05 -12.62 -12.74
CA LYS A 191 -18.42 -13.70 -11.98
C LYS A 191 -17.91 -13.30 -10.61
N ALA A 192 -17.67 -12.01 -10.39
CA ALA A 192 -17.27 -11.48 -9.10
C ALA A 192 -17.52 -9.96 -9.03
N ALA A 193 -17.75 -9.47 -7.81
CA ALA A 193 -17.89 -8.06 -7.51
C ALA A 193 -16.76 -7.59 -6.57
N PHE A 194 -16.18 -6.44 -6.89
CA PHE A 194 -15.07 -5.85 -6.15
C PHE A 194 -15.44 -4.45 -5.67
N VAL A 195 -15.48 -4.26 -4.36
CA VAL A 195 -15.64 -2.95 -3.73
C VAL A 195 -14.24 -2.40 -3.44
N VAL A 196 -13.73 -1.64 -4.39
CA VAL A 196 -12.32 -1.20 -4.49
C VAL A 196 -12.03 -0.04 -3.54
N SER A 197 -13.02 0.80 -3.27
CA SER A 197 -12.93 1.94 -2.34
C SER A 197 -14.33 2.43 -1.97
N ASP A 198 -14.44 3.44 -1.11
CA ASP A 198 -15.73 3.97 -0.64
C ASP A 198 -16.68 4.31 -1.81
N PRO A 199 -17.86 3.68 -1.90
CA PRO A 199 -18.88 4.03 -2.87
C PRO A 199 -19.37 5.46 -2.71
N VAL A 200 -19.64 6.12 -3.84
CA VAL A 200 -20.12 7.52 -3.87
C VAL A 200 -21.64 7.56 -3.77
N ASP A 201 -22.32 6.60 -4.39
CA ASP A 201 -23.79 6.53 -4.45
C ASP A 201 -24.27 5.21 -3.84
N TRP A 202 -24.40 5.20 -2.52
CA TRP A 202 -24.74 3.99 -1.77
C TRP A 202 -26.09 3.41 -2.21
N GLY A 203 -27.08 4.26 -2.53
CA GLY A 203 -28.40 3.80 -2.94
C GLY A 203 -28.34 2.97 -4.22
N ARG A 204 -27.70 3.49 -5.27
CA ARG A 204 -27.48 2.73 -6.52
C ARG A 204 -26.64 1.50 -6.27
N ASP A 205 -25.50 1.68 -5.61
CA ASP A 205 -24.51 0.62 -5.50
C ASP A 205 -25.03 -0.57 -4.68
N ILE A 206 -25.77 -0.32 -3.60
CA ILE A 206 -26.45 -1.38 -2.83
C ILE A 206 -27.51 -2.07 -3.70
N GLN A 207 -28.39 -1.32 -4.38
CA GLN A 207 -29.44 -1.90 -5.23
C GLN A 207 -28.83 -2.83 -6.30
N VAL A 208 -27.88 -2.32 -7.07
CA VAL A 208 -27.24 -3.05 -8.17
C VAL A 208 -26.42 -4.24 -7.66
N LEU A 209 -25.71 -4.09 -6.54
CA LEU A 209 -25.01 -5.23 -5.92
C LEU A 209 -26.00 -6.30 -5.46
N CYS A 210 -27.11 -5.93 -4.81
CA CYS A 210 -28.14 -6.89 -4.43
C CYS A 210 -28.69 -7.64 -5.65
N ASP A 211 -28.96 -6.94 -6.76
CA ASP A 211 -29.47 -7.56 -7.99
C ASP A 211 -28.46 -8.54 -8.59
N ILE A 212 -27.19 -8.18 -8.68
CA ILE A 212 -26.11 -9.04 -9.19
C ILE A 212 -25.91 -10.26 -8.27
N LEU A 213 -25.86 -10.04 -6.97
CA LEU A 213 -25.51 -11.07 -6.00
C LEU A 213 -26.61 -12.12 -5.83
N ARG A 214 -27.89 -11.70 -5.85
CA ARG A 214 -29.05 -12.60 -5.75
C ARG A 214 -29.33 -13.39 -7.02
N SER A 215 -28.88 -12.85 -8.16
CA SER A 215 -29.15 -13.43 -9.48
C SER A 215 -28.05 -14.34 -10.02
N GLY A 216 -26.98 -14.56 -9.25
CA GLY A 216 -25.83 -15.28 -9.76
C GLY A 216 -25.16 -14.57 -10.94
N GLY A 217 -25.13 -13.22 -10.88
CA GLY A 217 -24.40 -12.38 -11.81
C GLY A 217 -25.19 -11.84 -13.00
N LEU A 218 -26.50 -12.06 -13.09
CA LEU A 218 -27.32 -11.54 -14.18
C LEU A 218 -28.68 -11.03 -13.66
N PRO A 219 -28.82 -9.72 -13.37
CA PRO A 219 -30.03 -9.11 -12.84
C PRO A 219 -31.29 -9.55 -13.59
N GLY A 220 -32.34 -9.87 -12.84
CA GLY A 220 -33.60 -10.40 -13.37
C GLY A 220 -33.76 -11.92 -13.22
N ASP A 221 -32.66 -12.67 -13.13
CA ASP A 221 -32.70 -14.07 -12.70
C ASP A 221 -32.82 -14.14 -11.17
N ALA A 222 -33.78 -14.87 -10.61
CA ALA A 222 -33.87 -15.03 -9.16
C ALA A 222 -33.21 -16.34 -8.69
N ASN A 223 -32.70 -16.34 -7.45
CA ASN A 223 -32.34 -17.53 -6.67
C ASN A 223 -31.21 -18.39 -7.25
N ARG A 224 -30.10 -17.76 -7.65
CA ARG A 224 -28.87 -18.46 -8.03
C ARG A 224 -27.78 -18.32 -6.97
N ASN A 225 -26.69 -19.05 -7.15
CA ASN A 225 -25.54 -18.97 -6.25
C ASN A 225 -24.88 -17.59 -6.35
N GLN A 226 -24.59 -17.00 -5.19
CA GLN A 226 -23.97 -15.70 -5.10
C GLN A 226 -22.58 -15.69 -5.76
N PRO A 227 -22.29 -14.74 -6.67
CA PRO A 227 -20.92 -14.47 -7.09
C PRO A 227 -20.07 -14.02 -5.88
N PRO A 228 -18.76 -14.34 -5.86
CA PRO A 228 -17.84 -13.82 -4.87
C PRO A 228 -17.87 -12.28 -4.79
N LEU A 229 -17.90 -11.78 -3.55
CA LEU A 229 -17.83 -10.35 -3.23
C LEU A 229 -16.56 -10.06 -2.42
N TYR A 230 -15.81 -9.06 -2.86
CA TYR A 230 -14.53 -8.69 -2.24
C TYR A 230 -14.54 -7.21 -1.83
N PHE A 231 -14.16 -6.92 -0.58
CA PHE A 231 -13.98 -5.56 -0.07
C PHE A 231 -12.49 -5.26 0.13
N ALA A 232 -12.06 -4.07 -0.29
CA ALA A 232 -10.69 -3.61 -0.15
C ALA A 232 -10.28 -3.31 1.32
N ALA A 233 -11.25 -3.04 2.18
CA ALA A 233 -11.08 -2.68 3.59
C ALA A 233 -12.36 -3.01 4.37
N ASP A 234 -12.29 -2.97 5.71
CA ASP A 234 -13.46 -3.16 6.59
C ASP A 234 -13.54 -2.12 7.73
N ASP A 235 -12.86 -0.99 7.57
CA ASP A 235 -12.89 0.06 8.59
C ASP A 235 -14.27 0.70 8.65
N LEU A 236 -14.88 0.71 9.85
CA LEU A 236 -16.15 1.39 10.08
C LEU A 236 -15.99 2.90 9.86
N GLU A 237 -14.90 3.46 10.37
CA GLU A 237 -14.64 4.90 10.42
C GLU A 237 -13.17 5.19 10.08
N TYR A 238 -12.92 6.38 9.52
CA TYR A 238 -11.58 6.88 9.26
C TYR A 238 -11.47 8.38 9.48
N GLN A 239 -10.25 8.85 9.77
CA GLN A 239 -9.96 10.27 9.96
C GLN A 239 -9.80 10.99 8.61
N ALA A 240 -10.80 11.79 8.25
CA ALA A 240 -10.76 12.65 7.06
C ALA A 240 -10.29 14.09 7.42
N ALA A 241 -10.56 15.05 6.52
CA ALA A 241 -10.29 16.47 6.79
C ALA A 241 -11.25 17.09 7.83
N PHE A 242 -12.44 16.50 8.01
CA PHE A 242 -13.41 16.96 9.00
C PHE A 242 -12.95 16.61 10.44
N PRO A 243 -13.28 17.42 11.47
CA PRO A 243 -12.81 17.17 12.84
C PRO A 243 -13.23 15.83 13.44
N SER A 244 -14.42 15.34 13.08
CA SER A 244 -14.91 14.03 13.51
C SER A 244 -14.69 12.98 12.42
N GLU A 245 -14.46 11.74 12.83
CA GLU A 245 -14.26 10.59 11.93
C GLU A 245 -15.45 10.41 10.99
N ARG A 246 -15.19 9.93 9.78
CA ARG A 246 -16.20 9.71 8.72
C ARG A 246 -16.40 8.21 8.51
N LEU A 247 -17.61 7.82 8.12
CA LEU A 247 -17.92 6.44 7.79
C LEU A 247 -17.08 5.98 6.58
N GLY A 248 -16.48 4.81 6.72
CA GLY A 248 -15.65 4.15 5.70
C GLY A 248 -16.33 2.95 5.04
N LEU A 249 -15.51 2.08 4.47
CA LEU A 249 -15.97 0.94 3.69
C LEU A 249 -16.69 -0.13 4.54
N GLY A 250 -16.33 -0.28 5.81
CA GLY A 250 -17.02 -1.18 6.74
C GLY A 250 -18.46 -0.75 6.99
N ALA A 251 -18.74 0.56 7.03
CA ALA A 251 -20.11 1.07 7.16
C ALA A 251 -20.95 0.76 5.90
N PHE A 252 -20.36 0.90 4.71
CA PHE A 252 -21.02 0.51 3.47
C PHE A 252 -21.30 -1.00 3.44
N ARG A 253 -20.32 -1.83 3.83
CA ARG A 253 -20.47 -3.28 3.95
C ARG A 253 -21.62 -3.65 4.88
N ILE A 254 -21.70 -3.05 6.06
CA ILE A 254 -22.79 -3.27 7.03
C ILE A 254 -24.15 -2.93 6.41
N ALA A 255 -24.25 -1.80 5.71
CA ALA A 255 -25.49 -1.40 5.04
C ALA A 255 -25.92 -2.41 3.96
N LEU A 256 -24.98 -2.83 3.09
CA LEU A 256 -25.24 -3.84 2.07
C LEU A 256 -25.65 -5.18 2.68
N GLU A 257 -24.88 -5.68 3.64
CA GLU A 257 -25.14 -6.95 4.34
C GLU A 257 -26.51 -6.95 5.02
N SER A 258 -26.85 -5.86 5.73
CA SER A 258 -28.13 -5.74 6.43
C SER A 258 -29.31 -5.82 5.45
N ILE A 259 -29.24 -5.10 4.34
CA ILE A 259 -30.30 -5.12 3.32
C ILE A 259 -30.36 -6.47 2.62
N PHE A 260 -29.21 -6.99 2.19
CA PHE A 260 -29.12 -8.27 1.48
C PHE A 260 -29.69 -9.42 2.31
N ASN A 261 -29.36 -9.50 3.59
CA ASN A 261 -29.80 -10.58 4.49
C ASN A 261 -31.31 -10.54 4.76
N ILE A 262 -31.97 -9.39 4.61
CA ILE A 262 -33.43 -9.27 4.74
C ILE A 262 -34.13 -9.80 3.48
N ILE A 263 -33.56 -9.54 2.30
CA ILE A 263 -34.20 -9.84 1.01
C ILE A 263 -33.72 -11.15 0.36
N ASN A 264 -32.74 -11.82 0.96
CA ASN A 264 -32.14 -13.05 0.45
C ASN A 264 -32.20 -14.17 1.50
N PRO A 265 -32.59 -15.41 1.14
CA PRO A 265 -32.68 -16.50 2.11
C PRO A 265 -31.35 -16.91 2.75
N LYS A 266 -30.23 -16.68 2.06
CA LYS A 266 -28.88 -16.96 2.55
C LYS A 266 -28.19 -15.64 2.93
N GLY A 267 -27.39 -15.67 3.98
CA GLY A 267 -26.59 -14.51 4.37
C GLY A 267 -25.59 -14.11 3.29
N LEU A 268 -25.23 -12.83 3.25
CA LEU A 268 -24.22 -12.28 2.35
C LEU A 268 -22.87 -12.94 2.63
N GLU A 269 -22.28 -13.58 1.62
CA GLU A 269 -20.93 -14.12 1.71
C GLU A 269 -19.93 -13.13 1.11
N TYR A 270 -18.87 -12.77 1.82
CA TYR A 270 -17.85 -11.87 1.29
C TYR A 270 -16.47 -12.12 1.92
N VAL A 271 -15.44 -11.55 1.29
CA VAL A 271 -14.09 -11.51 1.82
C VAL A 271 -13.62 -10.07 1.90
N SER A 272 -13.18 -9.63 3.08
CA SER A 272 -12.60 -8.31 3.29
C SER A 272 -11.08 -8.38 3.42
N TYR A 273 -10.41 -7.45 2.75
CA TYR A 273 -8.99 -7.20 2.87
C TYR A 273 -8.76 -5.94 3.72
N GLY A 274 -7.53 -5.43 3.72
CA GLY A 274 -7.13 -4.27 4.52
C GLY A 274 -6.66 -4.62 5.92
N LYS A 275 -5.99 -3.67 6.57
CA LYS A 275 -5.66 -3.70 7.99
C LYS A 275 -6.97 -3.83 8.81
N PRO A 276 -6.99 -4.49 9.97
CA PRO A 276 -5.88 -5.12 10.69
C PRO A 276 -5.54 -6.56 10.22
N ASN A 277 -5.97 -7.01 9.04
CA ASN A 277 -5.73 -8.38 8.59
C ASN A 277 -4.22 -8.68 8.49
N PRO A 278 -3.69 -9.72 9.17
CA PRO A 278 -2.26 -10.07 9.16
C PRO A 278 -1.67 -10.27 7.76
N PHE A 279 -2.49 -10.72 6.81
CA PHE A 279 -2.07 -10.90 5.42
C PHE A 279 -1.49 -9.61 4.81
N VAL A 280 -2.07 -8.46 5.13
CA VAL A 280 -1.65 -7.16 4.60
C VAL A 280 -0.27 -6.76 5.13
N PHE A 281 0.02 -7.03 6.40
CA PHE A 281 1.32 -6.74 7.02
C PHE A 281 2.41 -7.70 6.54
N LYS A 282 2.10 -8.98 6.33
CA LYS A 282 3.03 -9.94 5.72
C LYS A 282 3.39 -9.55 4.29
N ASN A 283 2.42 -9.07 3.52
CA ASN A 283 2.68 -8.56 2.18
C ASN A 283 3.56 -7.31 2.23
N ALA A 284 3.32 -6.40 3.18
CA ALA A 284 4.16 -5.22 3.38
C ALA A 284 5.62 -5.60 3.72
N GLU A 285 5.84 -6.57 4.60
CA GLU A 285 7.19 -7.12 4.87
C GLU A 285 7.86 -7.66 3.61
N ALA A 286 7.15 -8.43 2.79
CA ALA A 286 7.68 -8.96 1.53
C ALA A 286 8.05 -7.84 0.54
N ILE A 287 7.25 -6.78 0.44
CA ILE A 287 7.54 -5.63 -0.43
C ILE A 287 8.76 -4.85 0.08
N LEU A 288 8.84 -4.57 1.39
CA LEU A 288 10.01 -3.91 1.98
C LEU A 288 11.29 -4.72 1.70
N SER A 289 11.19 -6.04 1.77
CA SER A 289 12.31 -6.97 1.49
C SER A 289 12.82 -6.85 0.06
N GLN A 290 11.90 -6.69 -0.89
CA GLN A 290 12.22 -6.47 -2.30
C GLN A 290 12.83 -5.09 -2.53
N LEU A 291 12.28 -4.04 -1.91
CA LEU A 291 12.79 -2.67 -2.01
C LEU A 291 14.24 -2.53 -1.49
N GLN A 292 14.58 -3.25 -0.41
CA GLN A 292 15.94 -3.27 0.10
C GLN A 292 16.90 -3.94 -0.89
N SER A 293 16.48 -5.07 -1.50
CA SER A 293 17.28 -5.80 -2.48
C SER A 293 17.51 -5.00 -3.77
N SER A 294 16.53 -4.19 -4.22
CA SER A 294 16.67 -3.38 -5.44
C SER A 294 17.49 -2.11 -5.26
N SER A 295 17.64 -1.61 -4.03
CA SER A 295 18.40 -0.40 -3.73
C SER A 295 19.90 -0.67 -3.56
N CYS A 296 20.28 -1.94 -3.40
CA CYS A 296 21.66 -2.40 -3.33
C CYS A 296 22.09 -2.91 -4.72
N ILE A 297 22.80 -2.09 -5.49
CA ILE A 297 23.62 -2.58 -6.61
C ILE A 297 24.81 -3.31 -5.98
N ASP A 298 24.65 -4.59 -5.64
CA ASP A 298 25.79 -5.45 -5.32
C ASP A 298 26.02 -6.42 -6.48
N HIS A 299 27.10 -6.17 -7.21
CA HIS A 299 27.83 -7.18 -7.94
C HIS A 299 28.44 -8.17 -6.95
N SER A 300 27.65 -9.14 -6.47
CA SER A 300 28.21 -10.38 -5.96
C SER A 300 27.29 -11.55 -6.28
N GLU A 301 27.84 -12.47 -7.08
CA GLU A 301 27.26 -13.76 -7.34
C GLU A 301 27.17 -14.58 -6.04
N ASN A 302 26.10 -15.36 -5.94
CA ASN A 302 25.93 -16.54 -5.08
C ASN A 302 25.92 -16.36 -3.55
N ASN A 303 24.74 -16.53 -2.95
CA ASN A 303 24.37 -17.85 -2.40
C ASN A 303 22.93 -17.86 -1.89
N GLY A 304 22.14 -18.80 -2.39
CA GLY A 304 20.77 -19.04 -1.97
C GLY A 304 20.69 -19.46 -0.50
N VAL A 305 20.16 -18.58 0.34
CA VAL A 305 19.55 -18.96 1.61
C VAL A 305 18.14 -18.36 1.62
N SER A 306 17.18 -19.15 1.13
CA SER A 306 15.75 -18.92 1.36
C SER A 306 15.49 -19.06 2.86
N GLY A 307 15.42 -17.95 3.60
CA GLY A 307 15.01 -17.98 5.00
C GLY A 307 15.51 -16.85 5.90
N SER A 308 16.41 -15.96 5.44
CA SER A 308 16.81 -14.81 6.25
C SER A 308 15.75 -13.72 6.15
N HIS A 309 15.10 -13.39 7.28
CA HIS A 309 14.30 -12.16 7.39
C HIS A 309 15.25 -10.97 7.13
N PRO A 310 15.01 -10.17 6.08
CA PRO A 310 15.97 -9.16 5.63
C PRO A 310 16.02 -7.93 6.54
N PHE A 311 15.07 -7.81 7.47
CA PHE A 311 15.04 -6.79 8.50
C PHE A 311 15.11 -7.42 9.88
N GLU A 312 15.99 -6.90 10.71
CA GLU A 312 15.91 -7.10 12.15
C GLU A 312 14.68 -6.40 12.70
N THR A 313 14.27 -5.24 12.15
CA THR A 313 13.14 -4.47 12.68
C THR A 313 12.17 -3.92 11.63
N LEU A 314 10.87 -4.00 11.89
CA LEU A 314 9.83 -3.38 11.08
C LEU A 314 8.98 -2.44 11.93
N TYR A 315 8.87 -1.18 11.51
CA TYR A 315 8.04 -0.19 12.17
C TYR A 315 6.74 0.02 11.39
N MET A 316 5.59 -0.10 12.07
CA MET A 316 4.32 0.42 11.56
C MET A 316 4.03 1.76 12.23
N ILE A 317 3.86 2.82 11.43
CA ILE A 317 3.49 4.16 11.90
C ILE A 317 2.04 4.43 11.47
N GLY A 318 1.11 4.34 12.41
CA GLY A 318 -0.33 4.52 12.21
C GLY A 318 -0.92 5.57 13.16
N ASP A 319 -2.17 5.98 12.91
CA ASP A 319 -2.98 6.81 13.81
C ASP A 319 -4.14 6.04 14.48
N ASN A 320 -4.53 4.87 13.95
CA ASN A 320 -5.60 4.04 14.49
C ASN A 320 -5.09 2.78 15.23
N PRO A 321 -5.17 2.71 16.58
CA PRO A 321 -4.68 1.56 17.33
C PRO A 321 -5.37 0.23 17.01
N SER A 322 -6.67 0.27 16.68
CA SER A 322 -7.48 -0.93 16.41
C SER A 322 -7.20 -1.53 15.03
N VAL A 323 -6.58 -0.76 14.14
CA VAL A 323 -6.28 -1.12 12.76
C VAL A 323 -4.76 -1.31 12.57
N ASP A 324 -3.97 -0.26 12.80
CA ASP A 324 -2.53 -0.26 12.54
C ASP A 324 -1.74 -1.06 13.57
N VAL A 325 -1.88 -0.71 14.85
CA VAL A 325 -1.15 -1.39 15.94
C VAL A 325 -1.61 -2.82 16.10
N LYS A 326 -2.92 -3.05 16.14
CA LYS A 326 -3.46 -4.41 16.30
C LYS A 326 -3.01 -5.31 15.16
N GLY A 327 -3.02 -4.81 13.92
CA GLY A 327 -2.58 -5.56 12.75
C GLY A 327 -1.07 -5.82 12.76
N ALA A 328 -0.26 -4.80 13.04
CA ALA A 328 1.19 -4.93 13.14
C ALA A 328 1.63 -5.92 14.23
N ARG A 329 0.96 -5.91 15.40
CA ARG A 329 1.27 -6.81 16.54
C ARG A 329 1.08 -8.29 16.23
N GLN A 330 0.27 -8.61 15.23
CA GLN A 330 0.04 -9.99 14.82
C GLN A 330 1.14 -10.55 13.92
N VAL A 331 2.04 -9.69 13.41
CA VAL A 331 3.06 -10.07 12.42
C VAL A 331 4.47 -9.65 12.85
N PHE A 332 4.64 -8.48 13.43
CA PHE A 332 5.93 -7.94 13.87
C PHE A 332 6.17 -8.28 15.35
N SER A 333 7.42 -8.61 15.73
CA SER A 333 7.76 -8.94 17.13
C SER A 333 7.56 -7.75 18.08
N GLU A 334 7.20 -8.03 19.34
CA GLU A 334 6.71 -7.04 20.33
C GLU A 334 7.61 -5.81 20.57
N GLU A 335 8.92 -5.89 20.39
CA GLU A 335 9.86 -4.77 20.62
C GLU A 335 9.76 -3.63 19.58
N LYS A 336 8.87 -3.72 18.58
CA LYS A 336 9.01 -3.03 17.28
C LYS A 336 7.80 -2.24 16.80
N ILE A 337 6.83 -1.97 17.68
CA ILE A 337 5.58 -1.32 17.31
C ILE A 337 5.42 -0.04 18.12
N ILE A 338 5.65 1.10 17.48
CA ILE A 338 5.48 2.41 18.11
C ILE A 338 4.29 3.12 17.46
N MET A 339 3.28 3.44 18.27
CA MET A 339 2.25 4.42 17.95
C MET A 339 2.13 5.43 19.10
N GLN A 340 2.15 6.71 18.76
CA GLN A 340 0.96 7.58 18.80
C GLN A 340 1.34 9.03 18.50
N ASN A 341 0.49 9.69 17.71
CA ASN A 341 0.42 11.12 17.43
C ASN A 341 1.73 11.78 16.97
N PHE A 342 1.68 12.39 15.78
CA PHE A 342 2.73 13.24 15.23
C PHE A 342 3.00 14.50 16.10
N GLN A 343 3.44 14.33 17.35
CA GLN A 343 4.29 15.32 17.99
C GLN A 343 5.67 15.15 17.36
N GLN A 344 5.84 15.92 16.29
CA GLN A 344 6.98 16.36 15.47
C GLN A 344 8.43 15.96 15.88
N THR A 345 8.69 15.54 17.10
CA THR A 345 10.02 15.34 17.69
C THR A 345 10.62 13.96 17.42
N TRP A 346 9.81 12.89 17.29
CA TRP A 346 10.33 11.52 17.37
C TRP A 346 10.98 10.97 16.10
N LEU A 347 10.39 11.13 14.91
CA LEU A 347 11.08 10.69 13.67
C LEU A 347 12.37 11.51 13.45
N LEU A 348 12.35 12.78 13.85
CA LEU A 348 13.55 13.61 13.86
C LEU A 348 14.59 13.13 14.88
N THR A 349 14.18 12.48 15.98
CA THR A 349 15.05 11.91 17.01
C THR A 349 15.60 10.54 16.60
N LEU A 350 14.76 9.66 16.02
CA LEU A 350 15.16 8.36 15.47
C LEU A 350 16.26 8.55 14.41
N LEU A 351 16.05 9.50 13.51
CA LEU A 351 16.99 9.81 12.42
C LEU A 351 18.14 10.75 12.84
N ARG A 352 18.19 11.21 14.11
CA ARG A 352 19.35 11.96 14.67
C ARG A 352 20.32 11.05 15.44
N ARG A 353 19.89 9.84 15.81
CA ARG A 353 20.71 8.87 16.57
C ARG A 353 21.52 7.92 15.68
N GLN A 354 21.44 8.07 14.36
CA GLN A 354 22.28 7.41 13.35
C GLN A 354 22.95 8.49 12.51
#